data_AF-A0A925SFU8-F1
#
_entry.id   AF-A0A925SFU8-F1
#
_cell.length_a   1.000
_cell.length_b   1.000
_cell.length_c   1.000
_cell.angle_alpha   90.00
_cell.angle_beta   90.00
_cell.angle_gamma   90.00
#
_symmetry.space_group_name_H-M   'P 1'
#
loop_
_entity.id
_entity.type
_entity.pdbx_description
1 polymer ?
#
loop_
_entity_poly.entity_id
_entity_poly.type
_entity_poly.pdbx_seq_one_letter_code
_entity_poly.pdbx_strand_id
1 'polypeptide(L)'
;MTMLNFRTLLLILAIVVAAGCQMGPFKDFAVPRYAGNSYLEEGVLNYEEGNYRVAKRRLQFALEEGLSRPDRVKAHKYLAFIACVSSQQLTCREEFAIALELDPKFELSPAEAGHPIWDPVFKSVKAKNRQP
;
A
#
# COMPACT_ATOMS: atom_id res chain seq x y z
N MET A 1 -69.91 -10.26 12.31
CA MET A 1 -69.25 -9.05 12.81
C MET A 1 -68.68 -9.31 14.20
N THR A 2 -67.34 -9.32 14.28
CA THR A 2 -66.46 -8.99 15.42
C THR A 2 -66.87 -9.54 16.80
N MET A 3 -66.05 -10.33 17.48
CA MET A 3 -64.80 -9.82 18.04
C MET A 3 -63.72 -10.91 18.08
N LEU A 4 -62.82 -10.91 17.09
CA LEU A 4 -61.52 -11.55 17.24
C LEU A 4 -60.81 -10.79 18.36
N ASN A 5 -60.67 -11.45 19.51
CA ASN A 5 -60.28 -10.82 20.77
C ASN A 5 -59.00 -9.99 20.60
N PHE A 6 -59.08 -8.70 20.93
CA PHE A 6 -57.93 -7.78 20.92
C PHE A 6 -56.74 -8.33 21.72
N ARG A 7 -57.02 -9.13 22.76
CA ARG A 7 -56.04 -9.89 23.54
C ARG A 7 -55.30 -10.96 22.73
N THR A 8 -56.01 -11.71 21.87
CA THR A 8 -55.37 -12.67 20.97
C THR A 8 -54.55 -11.96 19.88
N LEU A 9 -54.98 -10.79 19.41
CA LEU A 9 -54.21 -10.00 18.45
C LEU A 9 -52.89 -9.47 19.05
N LEU A 10 -52.93 -9.02 20.32
CA LEU A 10 -51.75 -8.55 21.06
C LEU A 10 -50.73 -9.65 21.35
N LEU A 11 -51.18 -10.87 21.64
CA LEU A 11 -50.29 -12.01 21.91
C LEU A 11 -49.56 -12.51 20.66
N ILE A 12 -50.20 -12.44 19.49
CA ILE A 12 -49.59 -12.85 18.22
C ILE A 12 -48.55 -11.82 17.74
N LEU A 13 -48.79 -10.53 17.98
CA LEU A 13 -47.83 -9.46 17.64
C LEU A 13 -46.51 -9.56 18.44
N ALA A 14 -46.56 -10.04 19.69
CA ALA A 14 -45.36 -10.18 20.52
C ALA A 14 -44.41 -11.30 20.06
N ILE A 15 -44.91 -12.34 19.39
CA ILE A 15 -44.10 -13.49 18.94
C ILE A 15 -43.30 -13.16 17.66
N VAL A 16 -43.82 -12.27 16.81
CA VAL A 16 -43.17 -11.90 15.53
C VAL A 16 -41.90 -11.05 15.74
N VAL A 17 -41.73 -10.40 16.90
CA VAL A 17 -40.57 -9.52 17.17
C VAL A 17 -39.30 -10.30 17.57
N ALA A 18 -39.37 -11.60 17.82
CA ALA A 18 -38.22 -12.39 18.31
C ALA A 18 -37.39 -13.10 17.22
N ALA A 19 -37.73 -12.95 15.93
CA ALA A 19 -36.95 -13.53 14.82
C ALA A 19 -36.03 -12.49 14.15
N GLY A 20 -35.23 -11.78 14.94
CA GLY A 20 -34.10 -11.01 14.43
C GLY A 20 -32.94 -11.95 14.13
N CYS A 21 -32.54 -12.08 12.87
CA CYS A 21 -31.47 -12.96 12.40
C CYS A 21 -30.20 -12.87 13.27
N GLN A 22 -29.70 -14.02 13.73
CA GLN A 22 -28.31 -14.14 14.18
C GLN A 22 -27.39 -13.89 12.99
N MET A 23 -26.96 -12.64 12.80
CA MET A 23 -25.71 -12.37 12.09
C MET A 23 -24.60 -12.77 13.05
N GLY A 24 -24.14 -14.02 12.93
CA GLY A 24 -22.89 -14.43 13.55
C GLY A 24 -21.77 -13.48 13.12
N PRO A 25 -20.66 -13.38 13.87
CA PRO A 25 -19.55 -12.56 13.47
C PRO A 25 -18.97 -13.17 12.21
N PHE A 26 -19.40 -12.69 11.05
CA PHE A 26 -18.55 -12.69 9.88
C PHE A 26 -17.33 -11.91 10.34
N LYS A 27 -16.30 -12.62 10.80
CA LYS A 27 -14.94 -12.10 10.74
C LYS A 27 -14.76 -11.77 9.28
N ASP A 28 -14.99 -10.51 8.96
CA ASP A 28 -14.77 -9.96 7.65
C ASP A 28 -13.48 -10.57 7.14
N PHE A 29 -13.51 -11.12 5.92
CA PHE A 29 -12.28 -11.25 5.16
C PHE A 29 -11.78 -9.82 4.99
N ALA A 30 -11.04 -9.32 5.98
CA ALA A 30 -10.55 -7.97 6.03
C ALA A 30 -9.50 -7.88 4.93
N VAL A 31 -9.94 -7.44 3.74
CA VAL A 31 -9.03 -6.99 2.70
C VAL A 31 -8.17 -5.93 3.36
N PRO A 32 -6.83 -6.11 3.40
CA PRO A 32 -5.96 -5.13 4.01
C PRO A 32 -6.20 -3.78 3.33
N ARG A 33 -6.68 -2.80 4.10
CA ARG A 33 -6.85 -1.43 3.60
C ARG A 33 -5.46 -0.80 3.59
N TYR A 34 -4.87 -0.67 2.41
CA TYR A 34 -3.61 0.05 2.24
C TYR A 34 -3.91 1.54 2.11
N ALA A 35 -4.03 2.22 3.25
CA ALA A 35 -4.31 3.65 3.30
C ALA A 35 -3.21 4.49 2.60
N GLY A 36 -2.00 3.94 2.44
CA GLY A 36 -0.90 4.56 1.73
C GLY A 36 -1.05 4.67 0.21
N ASN A 37 -1.97 3.94 -0.43
CA ASN A 37 -1.99 3.84 -1.90
C ASN A 37 -2.20 5.19 -2.60
N SER A 38 -3.10 6.05 -2.10
CA SER A 38 -3.31 7.39 -2.66
C SER A 38 -2.06 8.25 -2.54
N TYR A 39 -1.33 8.16 -1.44
CA TYR A 39 -0.08 8.89 -1.24
C TYR A 39 1.06 8.35 -2.12
N LEU A 40 1.08 7.05 -2.40
CA LEU A 40 2.01 6.47 -3.35
C LEU A 40 1.74 7.03 -4.76
N GLU A 41 0.49 7.05 -5.20
CA GLU A 41 0.09 7.63 -6.49
C GLU A 41 0.47 9.12 -6.58
N GLU A 42 0.13 9.91 -5.58
CA GLU A 42 0.53 11.32 -5.50
C GLU A 42 2.05 11.48 -5.55
N GLY A 43 2.79 10.63 -4.84
CA GLY A 43 4.25 10.65 -4.81
C GLY A 43 4.88 10.36 -6.17
N VAL A 44 4.32 9.39 -6.91
CA VAL A 44 4.76 9.03 -8.26
C VAL A 44 4.45 10.15 -9.25
N LEU A 45 3.23 10.70 -9.22
CA LEU A 45 2.85 11.83 -10.08
C LEU A 45 3.78 13.03 -9.87
N ASN A 46 4.05 13.38 -8.61
CA ASN A 46 4.97 14.48 -8.30
C ASN A 46 6.41 14.18 -8.74
N TYR A 47 6.85 12.92 -8.73
CA TYR A 47 8.17 12.56 -9.25
C TYR A 47 8.24 12.78 -10.77
N GLU A 48 7.22 12.34 -11.50
CA GLU A 48 7.13 12.48 -12.96
C GLU A 48 7.07 13.96 -13.39
N GLU A 49 6.49 14.82 -12.57
CA GLU A 49 6.47 16.28 -12.76
C GLU A 49 7.78 16.97 -12.33
N GLY A 50 8.75 16.24 -11.77
CA GLY A 50 10.00 16.81 -11.25
C GLY A 50 9.88 17.48 -9.88
N ASN A 51 8.73 17.38 -9.22
CA ASN A 51 8.45 17.89 -7.87
C ASN A 51 9.07 17.00 -6.79
N TYR A 52 10.38 16.73 -6.86
CA TYR A 52 11.07 15.72 -6.04
C TYR A 52 10.92 15.90 -4.53
N ARG A 53 10.84 17.15 -4.05
CA ARG A 53 10.62 17.44 -2.61
C ARG A 53 9.23 17.00 -2.14
N VAL A 54 8.21 17.18 -2.98
CA VAL A 54 6.83 16.76 -2.67
C VAL A 54 6.73 15.26 -2.82
N ALA A 55 7.26 14.71 -3.92
CA ALA A 55 7.32 13.28 -4.19
C ALA A 55 7.91 12.51 -3.00
N LYS A 56 9.11 12.90 -2.52
CA LYS A 56 9.78 12.26 -1.38
C LYS A 56 8.87 12.20 -0.15
N ARG A 57 8.24 13.32 0.22
CA ARG A 57 7.35 13.36 1.39
C ARG A 57 6.13 12.47 1.22
N ARG A 58 5.50 12.47 0.04
CA ARG A 58 4.32 11.64 -0.23
C ARG A 58 4.66 10.16 -0.22
N LEU A 59 5.79 9.76 -0.78
CA LEU A 59 6.27 8.37 -0.76
C LEU A 59 6.60 7.89 0.65
N GLN A 60 7.24 8.73 1.48
CA GLN A 60 7.49 8.42 2.89
C GLN A 60 6.19 8.27 3.66
N PHE A 61 5.24 9.19 3.47
CA PHE A 61 3.94 9.10 4.12
C PHE A 61 3.13 7.87 3.67
N ALA A 62 3.24 7.49 2.39
CA ALA A 62 2.62 6.26 1.89
C ALA A 62 3.14 5.02 2.63
N LEU A 63 4.46 4.94 2.87
CA LEU A 63 5.06 3.85 3.64
C LEU A 63 4.56 3.81 5.09
N GLU A 64 4.38 4.98 5.72
CA GLU A 64 3.86 5.12 7.08
C GLU A 64 2.39 4.67 7.19
N GLU A 65 1.55 5.07 6.24
CA GLU A 65 0.12 4.73 6.17
C GLU A 65 -0.15 3.27 5.75
N GLY A 66 0.90 2.54 5.38
CA GLY A 66 0.84 1.13 5.02
C GLY A 66 0.54 0.89 3.55
N LEU A 67 1.39 0.07 2.94
CA LEU A 67 1.35 -0.33 1.54
C LEU A 67 1.44 -1.84 1.42
N SER A 68 0.90 -2.36 0.31
CA SER A 68 1.14 -3.75 -0.08
C SER A 68 2.64 -3.97 -0.30
N ARG A 69 3.12 -5.21 -0.16
CA ARG A 69 4.56 -5.50 -0.37
C ARG A 69 5.07 -5.02 -1.74
N PRO A 70 4.38 -5.25 -2.87
CA PRO A 70 4.77 -4.69 -4.17
C PRO A 70 4.80 -3.15 -4.18
N ASP A 71 3.83 -2.50 -3.53
CA ASP A 71 3.76 -1.03 -3.47
C ASP A 71 4.87 -0.44 -2.60
N ARG A 72 5.30 -1.13 -1.55
CA ARG A 72 6.51 -0.76 -0.78
C ARG A 72 7.76 -0.82 -1.65
N VAL A 73 7.94 -1.87 -2.46
CA VAL A 73 9.05 -1.97 -3.43
C VAL A 73 9.02 -0.78 -4.39
N LYS A 74 7.83 -0.45 -4.92
CA LYS A 74 7.64 0.72 -5.79
C LYS A 74 8.01 2.03 -5.08
N ALA A 75 7.55 2.25 -3.84
CA ALA A 75 7.86 3.44 -3.07
C ALA A 75 9.37 3.62 -2.84
N HIS A 76 10.05 2.57 -2.38
CA HIS A 76 11.50 2.58 -2.17
C HIS A 76 12.28 2.77 -3.48
N LYS A 77 11.81 2.22 -4.62
CA LYS A 77 12.40 2.51 -5.94
C LYS A 77 12.39 4.01 -6.25
N TYR A 78 11.25 4.68 -6.10
CA TYR A 78 11.17 6.12 -6.39
C TYR A 78 11.95 6.97 -5.38
N LEU A 79 11.99 6.57 -4.10
CA LEU A 79 12.86 7.21 -3.10
C LEU A 79 14.34 7.08 -3.47
N ALA A 80 14.76 5.92 -3.96
CA ALA A 80 16.12 5.70 -4.46
C ALA A 80 16.42 6.61 -5.66
N PHE A 81 15.53 6.69 -6.64
CA PHE A 81 15.70 7.60 -7.79
C PHE A 81 15.87 9.05 -7.35
N ILE A 82 14.99 9.54 -6.47
CA ILE A 82 15.07 10.90 -5.92
C ILE A 82 16.39 11.13 -5.19
N ALA A 83 16.81 10.20 -4.33
CA ALA A 83 18.06 10.32 -3.60
C ALA A 83 19.28 10.35 -4.54
N CYS A 84 19.28 9.51 -5.57
CA CYS A 84 20.34 9.45 -6.57
C CYS A 84 20.51 10.77 -7.33
N VAL A 85 19.42 11.33 -7.85
CA VAL A 85 19.47 12.62 -8.58
C VAL A 85 19.71 13.82 -7.65
N SER A 86 19.48 13.66 -6.34
CA SER A 86 19.76 14.66 -5.31
C SER A 86 21.17 14.52 -4.70
N SER A 87 22.07 13.77 -5.33
CA SER A 87 23.45 13.52 -4.86
C SER A 87 23.56 12.87 -3.47
N GLN A 88 22.49 12.22 -2.99
CA GLN A 88 22.43 11.49 -1.71
C GLN A 88 22.76 10.01 -1.95
N GLN A 89 24.00 9.71 -2.31
CA GLN A 89 24.43 8.38 -2.77
C GLN A 89 24.25 7.27 -1.72
N LEU A 90 24.47 7.56 -0.43
CA LEU A 90 24.25 6.58 0.65
C LEU A 90 22.77 6.20 0.74
N THR A 91 21.88 7.20 0.85
CA THR A 91 20.44 6.98 0.86
C THR A 91 19.94 6.30 -0.41
N CYS A 92 20.47 6.64 -1.58
CA CYS A 92 20.09 5.95 -2.82
C CYS A 92 20.39 4.44 -2.74
N ARG A 93 21.54 4.05 -2.18
CA ARG A 93 21.90 2.64 -1.99
C ARG A 93 21.01 1.94 -0.98
N GLU A 94 20.70 2.62 0.13
CA GLU A 94 19.84 2.10 1.19
C GLU A 94 18.42 1.83 0.67
N GLU A 95 17.82 2.77 -0.04
CA GLU A 95 16.46 2.62 -0.59
C GLU A 95 16.39 1.47 -1.60
N PHE A 96 17.40 1.32 -2.46
CA PHE A 96 17.48 0.15 -3.35
C PHE A 96 17.69 -1.16 -2.59
N ALA A 97 18.49 -1.16 -1.51
CA ALA A 97 18.70 -2.34 -0.70
C ALA A 97 17.39 -2.80 -0.06
N ILE A 98 16.62 -1.87 0.51
CA ILE A 98 15.30 -2.16 1.08
C ILE A 98 14.35 -2.72 0.01
N ALA A 99 14.33 -2.13 -1.19
CA ALA A 99 13.51 -2.64 -2.29
C ALA A 99 13.87 -4.10 -2.66
N LEU A 100 15.16 -4.44 -2.69
CA LEU A 100 15.65 -5.79 -2.99
C LEU A 100 15.48 -6.78 -1.84
N GLU A 101 15.52 -6.33 -0.58
CA GLU A 101 15.15 -7.14 0.57
C GLU A 101 13.67 -7.50 0.54
N LEU A 102 12.82 -6.54 0.17
CA LEU A 102 11.38 -6.76 0.00
C LEU A 102 11.08 -7.65 -1.20
N ASP A 103 11.82 -7.54 -2.30
CA ASP A 103 11.71 -8.43 -3.46
C ASP A 103 13.08 -8.71 -4.09
N PRO A 104 13.72 -9.85 -3.79
CA PRO A 104 15.02 -10.21 -4.34
C PRO A 104 15.04 -10.37 -5.87
N LYS A 105 13.86 -10.52 -6.49
CA LYS A 105 13.70 -10.61 -7.95
C LYS A 105 13.41 -9.26 -8.60
N PHE A 106 13.29 -8.18 -7.82
CA PHE A 106 13.01 -6.84 -8.32
C PHE A 106 14.02 -6.42 -9.40
N GLU A 107 13.51 -5.96 -10.53
CA GLU A 107 14.27 -5.41 -11.65
C GLU A 107 13.73 -4.02 -11.99
N LEU A 108 14.62 -3.13 -12.42
CA LEU A 108 14.20 -1.90 -13.07
C LEU A 108 13.61 -2.22 -14.45
N SER A 109 12.59 -1.47 -14.87
CA SER A 109 12.07 -1.60 -16.22
C SER A 109 13.13 -1.21 -17.26
N PRO A 110 13.01 -1.65 -18.52
CA PRO A 110 13.96 -1.28 -19.58
C PRO A 110 14.11 0.24 -19.78
N ALA A 111 13.07 1.02 -19.49
CA ALA A 111 13.10 2.48 -19.59
C ALA A 111 13.83 3.15 -18.42
N GLU A 112 13.87 2.50 -17.25
CA GLU A 112 14.56 2.99 -16.06
C GLU A 112 16.01 2.49 -16.02
N ALA A 113 16.26 1.29 -16.54
CA ALA A 113 17.57 0.71 -16.71
C ALA A 113 18.39 1.54 -17.72
N GLY A 114 19.66 1.75 -17.43
CA GLY A 114 20.57 2.54 -18.27
C GLY A 114 20.64 4.04 -17.95
N HIS A 115 19.86 4.54 -16.99
CA HIS A 115 20.04 5.91 -16.52
C HIS A 115 21.44 6.08 -15.88
N PRO A 116 22.23 7.10 -16.29
CA PRO A 116 23.66 7.18 -15.94
C PRO A 116 23.91 7.33 -14.43
N ILE A 117 22.94 7.81 -13.67
CA ILE A 117 23.10 8.08 -12.23
C ILE A 117 22.70 6.87 -11.37
N TRP A 118 21.50 6.32 -11.55
CA TRP A 118 20.97 5.30 -10.63
C TRP A 118 21.22 3.86 -11.09
N ASP A 119 21.37 3.61 -12.39
CA ASP A 119 21.56 2.24 -12.89
C ASP A 119 22.87 1.60 -12.37
N PRO A 120 24.03 2.29 -12.32
CA PRO A 120 25.23 1.75 -11.71
C PRO A 120 25.06 1.46 -10.21
N VAL A 121 24.28 2.29 -9.51
CA VAL A 121 24.01 2.12 -8.08
C VAL A 121 23.14 0.89 -7.86
N PHE A 122 22.02 0.77 -8.59
CA PHE A 122 21.14 -0.38 -8.52
C PHE A 122 21.89 -1.69 -8.79
N LYS A 123 22.66 -1.76 -9.88
CA LYS A 123 23.49 -2.93 -10.22
C LYS A 123 24.49 -3.28 -9.11
N SER A 124 25.14 -2.27 -8.54
CA SER A 124 26.09 -2.45 -7.44
C SER A 124 25.43 -3.02 -6.18
N VAL A 125 24.27 -2.48 -5.78
CA VAL A 125 23.52 -2.97 -4.61
C VAL A 125 23.01 -4.39 -4.85
N LYS A 126 22.47 -4.65 -6.04
CA LYS A 126 21.94 -5.96 -6.42
C LYS A 126 23.00 -7.06 -6.45
N ALA A 127 24.20 -6.74 -6.92
CA ALA A 127 25.32 -7.69 -6.89
C ALA A 127 25.69 -8.09 -5.45
N LYS A 128 25.64 -7.14 -4.51
CA LYS A 128 25.89 -7.41 -3.07
C LYS A 128 24.78 -8.20 -2.42
N ASN A 129 23.52 -7.88 -2.70
CA ASN A 129 22.37 -8.57 -2.11
C ASN A 129 22.27 -10.04 -2.55
N ARG A 130 22.89 -10.42 -3.69
CA ARG A 130 22.99 -11.81 -4.16
C ARG A 130 24.10 -12.63 -3.48
N GLN A 131 25.00 -12.01 -2.71
CA GLN A 131 26.02 -12.74 -1.98
C GLN A 131 25.41 -13.33 -0.70
N PRO A 132 25.61 -14.63 -0.43
CA PRO A 132 25.04 -15.32 0.74
C PRO A 132 25.63 -14.82 2.07
#